data_AF-A0A257QGU1-F1
#
_entry.id   AF-A0A257QGU1-F1
#
_cell.length_a   1.000
_cell.length_b   1.000
_cell.length_c   1.000
_cell.angle_alpha   90.00
_cell.angle_beta   90.00
_cell.angle_gamma   90.00
#
_symmetry.space_group_name_H-M   'P 1'
#
loop_
_entity.id
_entity.type
_entity.pdbx_description
1 polymer ?
#
loop_
_entity_poly.entity_id
_entity_poly.type
_entity_poly.pdbx_seq_one_letter_code
_entity_poly.pdbx_strand_id
1 'polypeptide(L)'
;FITDMRWETQCICVPTVRSQEGVAWTSRLAKMDSGQKKEASRLLEALQLGRRLIDEGARSPERVLAEVTHHLTRSRRIRVLYVALVDKDTLEPVRNLEPRQGVLTASVWVDQIRLVDSLEA
;
A
#
# COMPACT_ATOMS: atom_id res chain seq x y z
N PHE A 1 6.20 -1.83 20.91
CA PHE A 1 7.45 -1.21 21.41
C PHE A 1 7.22 -0.19 22.53
N ILE A 2 6.61 0.99 22.27
CA ILE A 2 6.40 2.03 23.31
C ILE A 2 5.64 1.47 24.52
N THR A 3 4.54 0.75 24.26
CA THR A 3 3.75 0.05 25.28
C THR A 3 4.59 -0.96 26.07
N ASP A 4 5.40 -1.77 25.37
CA ASP A 4 6.23 -2.82 25.99
C ASP A 4 7.27 -2.23 26.94
N MET A 5 7.83 -1.06 26.58
CA MET A 5 8.81 -0.32 27.38
C MET A 5 8.18 0.56 28.48
N ARG A 6 6.84 0.61 28.56
CA ARG A 6 6.08 1.44 29.51
C ARG A 6 6.48 2.92 29.52
N TRP A 7 6.80 3.47 28.34
CA TRP A 7 7.11 4.90 28.24
C TRP A 7 5.86 5.75 28.33
N GLU A 8 5.96 6.91 29.00
CA GLU A 8 4.92 7.94 29.08
C GLU A 8 4.89 8.80 27.81
N THR A 9 4.92 8.17 26.64
CA THR A 9 4.89 8.84 25.33
C THR A 9 3.83 8.19 24.46
N GLN A 10 3.19 8.99 23.60
CA GLN A 10 2.17 8.52 22.68
C GLN A 10 2.70 8.51 21.24
N CYS A 11 2.45 7.42 20.50
CA CYS A 11 2.59 7.39 19.05
C CYS A 11 1.26 7.81 18.42
N ILE A 12 1.28 8.84 17.58
CA ILE A 12 0.11 9.32 16.86
C ILE A 12 0.33 9.05 15.38
N CYS A 13 -0.46 8.14 14.81
CA CYS A 13 -0.50 7.92 13.37
C CYS A 13 -1.19 9.10 12.68
N VAL A 14 -0.58 9.62 11.61
CA VAL A 14 -1.14 10.72 10.82
C VAL A 14 -1.37 10.27 9.37
N PRO A 15 -2.34 10.85 8.65
CA PRO A 15 -2.60 10.49 7.26
C PRO A 15 -1.39 10.68 6.34
N THR A 16 -1.22 9.77 5.39
CA THR A 16 -0.18 9.88 4.36
C THR A 16 -0.44 11.09 3.47
N VAL A 17 0.48 12.05 3.46
CA VAL A 17 0.46 13.18 2.52
C VAL A 17 0.82 12.68 1.12
N ARG A 18 0.12 13.15 0.09
CA ARG A 18 0.28 12.70 -1.30
C ARG A 18 0.67 13.85 -2.24
N SER A 19 1.41 13.54 -3.30
CA SER A 19 1.72 14.48 -4.38
C SER A 19 0.49 14.78 -5.23
N GLN A 20 0.61 15.72 -6.17
CA GLN A 20 -0.48 16.04 -7.11
C GLN A 20 -0.91 14.84 -7.95
N GLU A 21 0.02 13.93 -8.25
CA GLU A 21 -0.22 12.69 -8.98
C GLU A 21 -0.74 11.56 -8.08
N GLY A 22 -0.92 11.79 -6.77
CA GLY A 22 -1.44 10.79 -5.82
C GLY A 22 -0.39 9.88 -5.20
N VAL A 23 0.89 10.05 -5.51
CA VAL A 23 1.98 9.24 -4.94
C VAL A 23 2.22 9.66 -3.49
N ALA A 24 2.37 8.70 -2.58
CA ALA A 24 2.77 8.99 -1.20
C ALA A 24 4.07 9.82 -1.15
N TRP A 25 4.07 10.93 -0.40
CA TRP A 25 5.25 11.78 -0.31
C TRP A 25 6.44 11.02 0.29
N THR A 26 7.56 11.09 -0.41
CA THR A 26 8.84 10.52 0.00
C THR A 26 9.96 11.40 -0.54
N SER A 27 11.11 11.45 0.16
CA SER A 27 12.31 12.15 -0.31
C SER A 27 12.81 11.66 -1.67
N ARG A 28 12.39 10.45 -2.08
CA ARG A 28 12.73 9.85 -3.38
C ARG A 28 11.98 10.48 -4.55
N LEU A 29 10.84 11.13 -4.34
CA LEU A 29 10.06 11.79 -5.41
C LEU A 29 10.85 12.87 -6.15
N ALA A 30 11.80 13.52 -5.46
CA ALA A 30 12.68 14.52 -6.07
C ALA A 30 13.58 13.94 -7.16
N LYS A 31 13.84 12.63 -7.13
CA LYS A 31 14.65 11.90 -8.12
C LYS A 31 13.84 11.37 -9.29
N MET A 32 12.51 11.52 -9.23
CA MET A 32 11.60 10.96 -10.23
C MET A 32 11.29 11.99 -11.31
N ASP A 33 11.37 11.56 -12.57
CA ASP A 33 10.84 12.33 -13.68
C ASP A 33 9.29 12.29 -13.71
N SER A 34 8.67 13.09 -14.58
CA SER A 34 7.21 13.18 -14.68
C SER A 34 6.56 11.86 -15.14
N GLY A 35 7.22 11.09 -16.00
CA GLY A 35 6.76 9.78 -16.44
C GLY A 35 6.79 8.76 -15.30
N GLN A 36 7.85 8.79 -14.49
CA GLN A 36 7.98 7.94 -13.30
C GLN A 36 6.94 8.28 -12.25
N LYS A 37 6.68 9.57 -11.98
CA LYS A 37 5.62 10.00 -11.04
C LYS A 37 4.24 9.55 -11.52
N LYS A 38 3.97 9.69 -12.82
CA LYS A 38 2.73 9.23 -13.43
C LYS A 38 2.55 7.71 -13.32
N GLU A 39 3.59 6.93 -13.60
CA GLU A 39 3.47 5.47 -13.44
C GLU A 39 3.40 5.06 -11.96
N ALA A 40 4.04 5.81 -11.05
CA ALA A 40 3.95 5.56 -9.63
C ALA A 40 2.56 5.79 -9.03
N SER A 41 1.70 6.62 -9.64
CA SER A 41 0.31 6.80 -9.18
C SER A 41 -0.48 5.49 -9.18
N ARG A 42 -0.12 4.56 -10.07
CA ARG A 42 -0.72 3.22 -10.14
C ARG A 42 -0.61 2.44 -8.84
N LEU A 43 0.38 2.75 -8.00
CA LEU A 43 0.50 2.15 -6.68
C LEU A 43 -0.73 2.47 -5.82
N LEU A 44 -1.11 3.74 -5.77
CA LEU A 44 -2.33 4.15 -5.06
C LEU A 44 -3.58 3.58 -5.73
N GLU A 45 -3.67 3.64 -7.07
CA GLU A 45 -4.82 3.13 -7.81
C GLU A 45 -5.05 1.63 -7.55
N ALA A 46 -3.97 0.84 -7.51
CA ALA A 46 -4.02 -0.58 -7.19
C ALA A 46 -4.45 -0.84 -5.74
N LEU A 47 -3.93 -0.08 -4.77
CA LEU A 47 -4.36 -0.19 -3.37
C LEU A 47 -5.84 0.19 -3.21
N GLN A 48 -6.30 1.25 -3.88
CA GLN A 48 -7.72 1.64 -3.88
C GLN A 48 -8.60 0.59 -4.55
N LEU A 49 -8.13 -0.08 -5.61
CA LEU A 49 -8.82 -1.23 -6.19
C LEU A 49 -9.00 -2.35 -5.17
N GLY A 50 -7.91 -2.73 -4.48
CA GLY A 50 -7.99 -3.76 -3.45
C GLY A 50 -8.93 -3.40 -2.30
N ARG A 51 -8.88 -2.14 -1.83
CA ARG A 51 -9.82 -1.61 -0.83
C ARG A 51 -11.27 -1.71 -1.30
N ARG A 52 -11.57 -1.26 -2.52
CA ARG A 52 -12.94 -1.34 -3.08
C ARG A 52 -13.45 -2.77 -3.15
N LEU A 53 -12.63 -3.72 -3.59
CA LEU A 53 -13.03 -5.14 -3.65
C LEU A 53 -13.41 -5.68 -2.26
N ILE A 54 -12.68 -5.29 -1.21
CA ILE A 54 -12.99 -5.66 0.16
C ILE A 54 -14.30 -5.01 0.62
N ASP A 55 -14.48 -3.71 0.38
CA ASP A 55 -15.69 -2.98 0.71
C ASP A 55 -16.94 -3.52 -0.02
N GLU A 56 -16.76 -4.04 -1.24
CA GLU A 56 -17.79 -4.71 -2.04
C GLU A 56 -18.09 -6.16 -1.59
N GLY A 57 -17.40 -6.66 -0.56
CA GLY A 57 -17.66 -7.97 0.05
C GLY A 57 -16.87 -9.13 -0.57
N ALA A 58 -15.68 -8.87 -1.13
CA ALA A 58 -14.74 -9.94 -1.48
C ALA A 58 -14.47 -10.85 -0.27
N ARG A 59 -14.41 -12.16 -0.52
CA ARG A 59 -14.23 -13.17 0.55
C ARG A 59 -12.84 -13.82 0.58
N SER A 60 -12.04 -13.63 -0.47
CA SER A 60 -10.71 -14.22 -0.59
C SER A 60 -9.65 -13.11 -0.59
N PRO A 61 -8.79 -13.03 0.43
CA PRO A 61 -7.61 -12.18 0.43
C PRO A 61 -6.73 -12.43 -0.79
N GLU A 62 -6.55 -13.68 -1.19
CA GLU A 62 -5.70 -14.07 -2.33
C GLU A 62 -6.20 -13.46 -3.63
N ARG A 63 -7.53 -13.44 -3.85
CA ARG A 63 -8.13 -12.78 -5.01
C ARG A 63 -7.85 -11.28 -5.01
N VAL A 64 -7.98 -10.62 -3.85
CA VAL A 64 -7.67 -9.18 -3.73
C VAL A 64 -6.20 -8.92 -4.07
N LEU A 65 -5.28 -9.71 -3.50
CA LEU A 65 -3.84 -9.58 -3.77
C LEU A 65 -3.50 -9.83 -5.25
N ALA A 66 -4.17 -10.80 -5.88
CA ALA A 66 -4.00 -11.09 -7.30
C ALA A 66 -4.44 -9.91 -8.19
N GLU A 67 -5.60 -9.30 -7.91
CA GLU A 67 -6.11 -8.14 -8.67
C GLU A 67 -5.21 -6.91 -8.51
N VAL A 68 -4.77 -6.63 -7.28
CA VAL A 68 -3.84 -5.53 -6.99
C VAL A 68 -2.51 -5.75 -7.72
N THR A 69 -1.97 -6.97 -7.63
CA THR A 69 -0.73 -7.34 -8.33
C THR A 69 -0.91 -7.21 -9.85
N HIS A 70 -1.99 -7.76 -10.39
CA HIS A 70 -2.31 -7.68 -11.82
C HIS A 70 -2.35 -6.23 -12.29
N HIS A 71 -3.05 -5.35 -11.58
CA HIS A 71 -3.11 -3.93 -11.89
C HIS A 71 -1.71 -3.28 -11.98
N LEU A 72 -0.84 -3.56 -11.00
CA LEU A 72 0.53 -3.04 -10.97
C LEU A 72 1.37 -3.54 -12.14
N THR A 73 1.25 -4.82 -12.49
CA THR A 73 2.01 -5.44 -13.60
C THR A 73 1.63 -4.93 -15.00
N ARG A 74 0.54 -4.16 -15.14
CA ARG A 74 0.18 -3.52 -16.42
C ARG A 74 1.16 -2.43 -16.84
N SER A 75 1.95 -1.89 -15.91
CA SER A 75 3.01 -0.95 -16.22
C SER A 75 4.33 -1.67 -16.43
N ARG A 76 4.99 -1.40 -17.56
CA ARG A 76 6.33 -1.96 -17.86
C ARG A 76 7.45 -1.37 -16.98
N ARG A 77 7.19 -0.24 -16.32
CA ARG A 77 8.16 0.41 -15.40
C ARG A 77 8.08 -0.12 -13.98
N ILE A 78 7.00 -0.83 -13.65
CA ILE A 78 6.72 -1.31 -12.30
C ILE A 78 7.16 -2.76 -12.18
N ARG A 79 8.06 -3.01 -11.22
CA ARG A 79 8.38 -4.36 -10.75
C ARG A 79 7.90 -4.52 -9.32
N VAL A 80 6.90 -5.37 -9.12
CA VAL A 80 6.33 -5.68 -7.80
C VAL A 80 7.34 -6.47 -6.97
N LEU A 81 7.57 -6.04 -5.72
CA LEU A 81 8.34 -6.80 -4.73
C LEU A 81 7.40 -7.65 -3.88
N TYR A 82 6.35 -7.02 -3.35
CA TYR A 82 5.28 -7.70 -2.65
C TYR A 82 4.00 -6.87 -2.71
N VAL A 83 2.89 -7.57 -2.58
CA VAL A 83 1.59 -7.03 -2.16
C VAL A 83 1.14 -7.92 -1.01
N ALA A 84 0.71 -7.33 0.09
CA ALA A 84 0.27 -8.05 1.27
C ALA A 84 -0.95 -7.38 1.88
N LEU A 85 -1.82 -8.21 2.45
CA LEU A 85 -2.94 -7.77 3.28
C LEU A 85 -2.71 -8.37 4.66
N VAL A 86 -2.47 -7.50 5.63
CA VAL A 86 -2.03 -7.89 6.97
C VAL A 86 -2.90 -7.26 8.03
N ASP A 87 -2.99 -7.90 9.20
CA ASP A 87 -3.61 -7.30 10.37
C ASP A 87 -2.82 -6.05 10.79
N LYS A 88 -3.53 -4.98 11.16
CA LYS A 88 -2.91 -3.69 11.47
C LYS A 88 -2.02 -3.70 12.71
N ASP A 89 -2.30 -4.60 13.66
CA ASP A 89 -1.65 -4.66 14.97
C ASP A 89 -0.56 -5.74 14.99
N THR A 90 -0.79 -6.90 14.35
CA THR A 90 0.17 -8.03 14.37
C THR A 90 1.07 -8.10 13.13
N LEU A 91 0.67 -7.45 12.03
CA LEU A 91 1.29 -7.60 10.70
C LEU A 91 1.27 -9.04 10.14
N GLU A 92 0.47 -9.93 10.73
CA GLU A 92 0.26 -11.26 10.21
C GLU A 92 -0.69 -11.26 9.00
N PRO A 93 -0.54 -12.17 8.03
CA PRO A 93 -1.45 -12.25 6.90
C PRO A 93 -2.90 -12.47 7.32
N VAL A 94 -3.80 -11.65 6.77
CA VAL A 94 -5.26 -11.77 7.04
C VAL A 94 -5.81 -12.99 6.32
N ARG A 95 -6.56 -13.84 7.05
CA ARG A 95 -7.27 -15.00 6.48
C ARG A 95 -8.73 -14.71 6.15
N ASN A 96 -9.38 -13.80 6.88
CA ASN A 96 -10.77 -13.42 6.71
C ASN A 96 -10.88 -11.92 6.47
N LEU A 97 -11.58 -11.53 5.41
CA LEU A 97 -11.76 -10.13 5.03
C LEU A 97 -12.88 -9.51 5.87
N GLU A 98 -12.53 -8.98 7.04
CA GLU A 98 -13.39 -8.10 7.82
C GLU A 98 -13.06 -6.63 7.50
N PRO A 99 -14.07 -5.77 7.21
CA PRO A 99 -13.82 -4.37 6.90
C PRO A 99 -13.06 -3.66 8.03
N ARG A 100 -12.05 -2.85 7.66
CA ARG A 100 -11.27 -1.99 8.57
C ARG A 100 -10.40 -2.75 9.59
N GLN A 101 -10.14 -4.03 9.36
CA GLN A 101 -9.21 -4.81 10.17
C GLN A 101 -7.86 -5.03 9.48
N GLY A 102 -7.78 -4.82 8.16
CA GLY A 102 -6.57 -5.05 7.40
C GLY A 102 -5.83 -3.77 7.02
N VAL A 103 -4.56 -3.93 6.68
CA VAL A 103 -3.76 -2.96 5.93
C VAL A 103 -3.31 -3.63 4.66
N LEU A 104 -3.77 -3.11 3.53
CA LEU A 104 -3.28 -3.49 2.21
C LEU A 104 -2.02 -2.67 1.94
N THR A 105 -0.88 -3.32 1.80
CA THR A 105 0.42 -2.69 1.54
C THR A 105 1.08 -3.29 0.31
N ALA A 106 1.82 -2.46 -0.42
CA ALA A 106 2.62 -2.91 -1.54
C ALA A 106 3.97 -2.20 -1.58
N SER A 107 5.00 -2.93 -2.01
CA SER A 107 6.29 -2.35 -2.38
C SER A 107 6.60 -2.67 -3.82
N VAL A 108 7.05 -1.66 -4.55
CA VAL A 108 7.36 -1.77 -5.98
C VAL A 108 8.66 -1.02 -6.29
N TRP A 109 9.36 -1.46 -7.32
CA TRP A 109 10.32 -0.62 -8.03
C TRP A 109 9.61 0.09 -9.16
N VAL A 110 9.79 1.40 -9.27
CA VAL A 110 9.50 2.19 -10.48
C VAL A 110 10.87 2.52 -11.08
N ASP A 111 11.21 1.82 -12.15
CA ASP A 111 12.58 1.77 -12.69
C ASP A 111 13.61 1.44 -11.58
N GLN A 112 14.42 2.43 -11.17
CA GLN A 112 15.47 2.28 -10.15
C GLN A 112 15.06 2.81 -8.77
N ILE A 113 13.80 3.22 -8.57
CA ILE A 113 13.34 3.83 -7.32
C ILE A 113 12.33 2.92 -6.64
N ARG A 114 12.65 2.46 -5.43
CA ARG A 114 11.73 1.64 -4.62
C ARG A 114 10.74 2.54 -3.89
N LEU A 115 9.46 2.22 -4.02
CA LEU A 115 8.35 2.83 -3.32
C LEU A 115 7.65 1.81 -2.42
N VAL A 116 7.00 2.32 -1.38
CA VAL A 116 6.09 1.59 -0.49
C VAL A 116 4.89 2.49 -0.27
N ASP A 117 3.71 1.90 -0.27
CA ASP A 117 2.48 2.58 0.11
C ASP A 117 1.55 1.55 0.77
N SER A 118 0.56 2.06 1.50
CA SER A 118 -0.42 1.25 2.22
C SER A 118 -1.72 2.01 2.40
N LEU A 119 -2.83 1.27 2.40
CA LEU A 119 -4.16 1.77 2.77
C LEU A 119 -4.79 0.82 3.78
N GLU A 120 -5.53 1.38 4.73
CA GLU A 120 -6.44 0.58 5.55
C GLU A 120 -7.47 -0.09 4.65
N ALA A 121 -7.79 -1.36 4.94
CA ALA A 121 -8.67 -2.28 4.21
C ALA A 121 -9.77 -2.83 5.14
#